data_AF-A0A0R1LPF2-F1
#
_entry.id   AF-A0A0R1LPF2-F1
#
_cell.length_a   1.000
_cell.length_b   1.000
_cell.length_c   1.000
_cell.angle_alpha   90.00
_cell.angle_beta   90.00
_cell.angle_gamma   90.00
#
_symmetry.space_group_name_H-M   'P 1'
#
loop_
_entity.id
_entity.type
_entity.pdbx_description
1 polymer ?
#
loop_
_entity_poly.entity_id
_entity_poly.type
_entity_poly.pdbx_seq_one_letter_code
_entity_poly.pdbx_strand_id
1 'polypeptide(L)'
;MGVFKMNKQDPIKLVGWIIWWVETVLMVGGMGLTWFGSAMMSGMGGMMGHQWFGGSMMSGSSWLFGLGMLAGGFWLLWRVVIQIVAYIAIRHLDDRTNLTWPVLLIVLTFLGGFLYLIPGIWGIITYYQEPRQN
;
A
#
# COMPACT_ATOMS: atom_id res chain seq x y z
N MET A 1 20.57 -35.02 -17.06
CA MET A 1 20.21 -34.32 -15.81
C MET A 1 20.08 -32.84 -16.12
N GLY A 2 18.85 -32.32 -16.24
CA GLY A 2 18.63 -30.89 -16.44
C GLY A 2 18.97 -30.15 -15.16
N VAL A 3 20.04 -29.37 -15.19
CA VAL A 3 20.39 -28.46 -14.10
C VAL A 3 19.28 -27.41 -14.04
N PHE A 4 18.40 -27.52 -13.04
CA PHE A 4 17.48 -26.45 -12.70
C PHE A 4 18.31 -25.22 -12.36
N LYS A 5 18.44 -24.28 -13.32
CA LYS A 5 18.88 -22.92 -13.03
C LYS A 5 17.83 -22.32 -12.11
N MET A 6 18.07 -22.40 -10.80
CA MET A 6 17.37 -21.56 -9.85
C MET A 6 17.67 -20.11 -10.26
N ASN A 7 16.69 -19.46 -10.89
CA ASN A 7 16.74 -18.05 -11.23
C ASN A 7 16.88 -17.31 -9.89
N LYS A 8 18.11 -16.95 -9.50
CA LYS A 8 18.37 -16.15 -8.30
C LYS A 8 17.68 -14.82 -8.53
N GLN A 9 16.47 -14.69 -8.00
CA GLN A 9 15.82 -13.40 -7.92
C GLN A 9 16.77 -12.45 -7.20
N ASP A 10 16.94 -11.27 -7.78
CA ASP A 10 17.76 -10.25 -7.15
C ASP A 10 17.22 -9.96 -5.74
N PRO A 11 18.08 -9.91 -4.70
CA PRO A 11 17.65 -9.70 -3.32
C PRO A 11 16.74 -8.47 -3.16
N ILE A 12 16.95 -7.44 -3.97
CA ILE A 12 16.12 -6.23 -4.04
C ILE A 12 14.69 -6.51 -4.46
N LYS A 13 14.49 -7.34 -5.50
CA LYS A 13 13.16 -7.74 -5.95
C LYS A 13 12.45 -8.50 -4.84
N LEU A 14 13.15 -9.41 -4.17
CA LEU A 14 12.59 -10.18 -3.07
C LEU A 14 12.14 -9.26 -1.92
N VAL A 15 12.97 -8.28 -1.52
CA VAL A 15 12.61 -7.28 -0.52
C VAL A 15 11.41 -6.43 -0.95
N GLY A 16 11.39 -5.98 -2.22
CA GLY A 16 10.26 -5.24 -2.78
C GLY A 16 8.96 -6.03 -2.74
N TRP A 17 8.97 -7.31 -3.11
CA TRP A 17 7.81 -8.18 -3.06
C TRP A 17 7.30 -8.45 -1.64
N ILE A 18 8.21 -8.68 -0.68
CA ILE A 18 7.82 -8.83 0.73
C ILE A 18 7.09 -7.58 1.20
N ILE A 19 7.64 -6.40 0.92
CA ILE A 19 7.05 -5.13 1.35
C ILE A 19 5.70 -4.88 0.68
N TRP A 20 5.58 -5.18 -0.60
CA TRP A 20 4.31 -5.08 -1.31
C TRP A 20 3.24 -5.98 -0.69
N TRP A 21 3.58 -7.22 -0.32
CA TRP A 21 2.66 -8.13 0.37
C TRP A 21 2.28 -7.63 1.76
N VAL A 22 3.25 -7.15 2.54
CA VAL A 22 3.00 -6.58 3.88
C VAL A 22 2.05 -5.39 3.80
N GLU A 23 2.30 -4.43 2.90
CA GLU A 23 1.43 -3.27 2.71
C GLU A 23 0.03 -3.69 2.24
N THR A 24 -0.06 -4.71 1.37
CA THR A 24 -1.35 -5.26 0.92
C THR A 24 -2.13 -5.89 2.06
N VAL A 25 -1.46 -6.66 2.93
CA VAL A 25 -2.07 -7.26 4.11
C VAL A 25 -2.50 -6.19 5.11
N LEU A 26 -1.74 -5.11 5.28
CA LEU A 26 -2.14 -3.98 6.12
C LEU A 26 -3.38 -3.28 5.57
N MET A 27 -3.44 -3.07 4.25
CA MET A 27 -4.60 -2.46 3.61
C MET A 27 -5.84 -3.35 3.73
N VAL A 28 -5.74 -4.62 3.32
CA VAL A 28 -6.85 -5.58 3.36
C VAL A 28 -7.24 -5.91 4.79
N GLY A 29 -6.28 -6.04 5.70
CA GLY A 29 -6.51 -6.29 7.13
C GLY A 29 -7.13 -5.09 7.84
N GLY A 30 -6.68 -3.87 7.54
CA GLY A 30 -7.29 -2.64 8.05
C GLY A 30 -8.72 -2.44 7.54
N MET A 31 -8.97 -2.74 6.27
CA MET A 31 -10.33 -2.79 5.71
C MET A 31 -11.15 -3.92 6.35
N GLY A 32 -10.59 -5.10 6.51
CA GLY A 32 -11.24 -6.24 7.15
C GLY A 32 -11.65 -5.94 8.59
N LEU A 33 -10.76 -5.33 9.39
CA LEU A 33 -11.05 -4.92 10.77
C LEU A 33 -12.10 -3.82 10.86
N THR A 34 -12.06 -2.82 9.98
CA THR A 34 -13.05 -1.74 9.98
C THR A 34 -14.42 -2.23 9.53
N TRP A 35 -14.49 -3.08 8.51
CA TRP A 35 -15.73 -3.70 8.04
C TRP A 35 -16.29 -4.72 9.03
N PHE A 36 -15.44 -5.60 9.57
CA PHE A 36 -15.83 -6.59 10.58
C PHE A 36 -16.23 -5.92 11.90
N GLY A 37 -15.50 -4.90 12.34
CA GLY A 37 -15.86 -4.10 13.51
C GLY A 37 -17.19 -3.38 13.33
N SER A 38 -17.43 -2.80 12.15
CA SER A 38 -18.71 -2.18 11.81
C SER A 38 -19.85 -3.21 11.73
N ALA A 39 -19.60 -4.39 11.15
CA ALA A 39 -20.57 -5.47 11.06
C ALA A 39 -20.92 -6.06 12.43
N MET A 40 -19.93 -6.32 13.29
CA MET A 40 -20.15 -6.76 14.67
C MET A 40 -20.87 -5.69 15.51
N MET A 41 -20.50 -4.41 15.39
CA MET A 41 -21.23 -3.32 16.05
C MET A 41 -22.66 -3.18 15.53
N SER A 42 -22.92 -3.43 14.24
CA SER A 42 -24.29 -3.42 13.69
C SER A 42 -25.11 -4.63 14.14
N GLY A 43 -24.47 -5.79 14.34
CA GLY A 43 -25.12 -7.03 14.80
C GLY A 43 -25.37 -7.08 16.31
N MET A 44 -24.48 -6.51 17.14
CA MET A 44 -24.65 -6.41 18.61
C MET A 44 -25.35 -5.11 19.03
N GLY A 45 -25.23 -4.02 18.25
CA GLY A 45 -25.89 -2.74 18.48
C GLY A 45 -27.40 -2.75 18.21
N GLY A 46 -27.91 -3.83 17.59
CA GLY A 46 -29.35 -4.10 17.49
C GLY A 46 -30.03 -4.43 18.82
N MET A 47 -29.28 -4.76 19.89
CA MET A 47 -29.85 -5.08 21.21
C MET A 47 -29.38 -4.17 22.36
N MET A 48 -28.25 -3.48 22.25
CA MET A 48 -27.80 -2.49 23.23
C MET A 48 -26.98 -1.39 22.55
N GLY A 49 -27.60 -0.26 22.22
CA GLY A 49 -26.81 0.92 21.84
C GLY A 49 -27.35 1.81 20.74
N HIS A 50 -28.63 2.18 20.79
CA HIS A 50 -29.10 3.39 20.10
C HIS A 50 -28.67 4.69 20.82
N GLN A 51 -27.71 4.64 21.76
CA GLN A 51 -27.48 5.73 22.71
C GLN A 51 -26.04 5.97 23.20
N TRP A 52 -25.04 5.11 22.91
CA TRP A 52 -23.74 5.16 23.61
C TRP A 52 -22.48 5.36 22.76
N PHE A 53 -22.57 5.53 21.43
CA PHE A 53 -21.48 6.08 20.63
C PHE A 53 -21.94 7.36 19.94
N GLY A 54 -21.79 8.47 20.66
CA GLY A 54 -21.58 9.79 20.08
C GLY A 54 -22.74 10.31 19.24
N GLY A 55 -23.75 10.84 19.93
CA GLY A 55 -24.65 11.83 19.35
C GLY A 55 -23.85 13.03 18.84
N SER A 56 -23.46 12.97 17.57
CA SER A 56 -23.27 14.16 16.76
C SER A 56 -24.62 14.46 16.14
N MET A 57 -25.36 15.26 16.90
CA MET A 57 -26.51 16.06 16.50
C MET A 57 -26.78 16.08 14.98
N MET A 58 -27.86 15.43 14.57
CA MET A 58 -28.52 15.73 13.31
C MET A 58 -29.03 17.17 13.36
N SER A 59 -28.28 18.12 12.79
CA SER A 59 -28.82 19.37 12.26
C SER A 59 -27.71 20.13 11.52
N GLY A 60 -27.59 19.95 10.20
CA GLY A 60 -26.84 20.91 9.39
C GLY A 60 -26.23 20.46 8.07
N SER A 61 -25.89 19.21 7.81
CA SER A 61 -25.13 18.89 6.58
C SER A 61 -25.20 17.43 6.13
N SER A 62 -26.32 17.01 5.53
CA SER A 62 -26.35 15.83 4.65
C SER A 62 -25.24 15.86 3.57
N TRP A 63 -24.81 17.06 3.19
CA TRP A 63 -23.67 17.30 2.31
C TRP A 63 -22.32 16.83 2.89
N LEU A 64 -22.08 17.00 4.20
CA LEU A 64 -20.83 16.55 4.84
C LEU A 64 -20.74 15.01 4.90
N PHE A 65 -21.88 14.33 5.10
CA PHE A 65 -21.92 12.86 5.04
C PHE A 65 -21.63 12.36 3.62
N GLY A 66 -22.23 12.98 2.60
CA GLY A 66 -21.94 12.68 1.20
C GLY A 66 -20.48 12.93 0.82
N LEU A 67 -19.90 14.04 1.26
CA LEU A 67 -18.48 14.33 1.08
C LEU A 67 -17.58 13.34 1.80
N GLY A 68 -17.94 12.91 3.01
CA GLY A 68 -17.20 11.89 3.76
C GLY A 68 -17.15 10.55 3.04
N MET A 69 -18.27 10.12 2.46
CA MET A 69 -18.32 8.91 1.62
C MET A 69 -17.46 9.04 0.36
N LEU A 70 -17.53 10.17 -0.33
CA LEU A 70 -16.71 10.43 -1.53
C LEU A 70 -15.23 10.50 -1.20
N ALA A 71 -14.85 11.16 -0.10
CA ALA A 71 -13.47 11.26 0.37
C ALA A 71 -12.92 9.88 0.78
N GLY A 72 -13.71 9.06 1.48
CA GLY A 72 -13.35 7.69 1.84
C GLY A 72 -13.19 6.78 0.61
N GLY A 73 -14.11 6.87 -0.35
CA GLY A 73 -14.03 6.13 -1.61
C GLY A 73 -12.83 6.54 -2.46
N PHE A 74 -12.57 7.85 -2.57
CA PHE A 74 -11.39 8.39 -3.22
C PHE A 74 -10.10 7.90 -2.54
N TRP A 75 -10.04 7.91 -1.21
CA TRP A 75 -8.88 7.44 -0.45
C TRP A 75 -8.58 5.95 -0.71
N LEU A 76 -9.62 5.11 -0.78
CA LEU A 76 -9.45 3.69 -1.12
C LEU A 76 -8.97 3.50 -2.56
N LEU A 77 -9.56 4.21 -3.51
CA LEU A 77 -9.13 4.17 -4.90
C LEU A 77 -7.67 4.62 -5.05
N TRP A 78 -7.29 5.69 -4.35
CA TRP A 78 -5.94 6.21 -4.29
C TRP A 78 -4.94 5.19 -3.76
N ARG A 79 -5.30 4.47 -2.68
CA ARG A 79 -4.50 3.36 -2.13
C ARG A 79 -4.29 2.23 -3.15
N VAL A 80 -5.33 1.86 -3.90
CA VAL A 80 -5.21 0.86 -4.97
C VAL A 80 -4.28 1.33 -6.08
N VAL A 81 -4.35 2.59 -6.49
CA VAL A 81 -3.44 3.17 -7.50
C VAL A 81 -1.99 3.07 -7.04
N ILE A 82 -1.68 3.48 -5.80
CA ILE A 82 -0.33 3.34 -5.22
C ILE A 82 0.15 1.88 -5.31
N GLN A 83 -0.74 0.93 -5.05
CA GLN A 83 -0.39 -0.48 -5.04
C GLN A 83 -0.10 -1.07 -6.42
N ILE A 84 -0.80 -0.58 -7.45
CA ILE A 84 -0.53 -0.92 -8.85
C ILE A 84 0.81 -0.31 -9.30
N VAL A 85 1.05 0.96 -8.98
CA VAL A 85 2.31 1.63 -9.36
C VAL A 85 3.50 0.97 -8.65
N ALA A 86 3.36 0.63 -7.36
CA ALA A 86 4.37 -0.10 -6.61
C ALA A 86 4.69 -1.47 -7.23
N TYR A 87 3.65 -2.22 -7.63
CA TYR A 87 3.81 -3.49 -8.32
C TYR A 87 4.65 -3.35 -9.60
N ILE A 88 4.35 -2.33 -10.42
CA ILE A 88 5.08 -2.07 -11.67
C ILE A 88 6.53 -1.68 -11.38
N ALA A 89 6.76 -0.82 -10.39
CA ALA A 89 8.09 -0.39 -9.99
C ALA A 89 8.95 -1.56 -9.51
N ILE A 90 8.39 -2.44 -8.66
CA ILE A 90 9.09 -3.65 -8.19
C ILE A 90 9.41 -4.61 -9.32
N ARG A 91 8.49 -4.76 -10.28
CA ARG A 91 8.69 -5.66 -11.42
C ARG A 91 9.85 -5.21 -12.32
N HIS A 92 10.06 -3.90 -12.44
CA HIS A 92 11.11 -3.31 -13.28
C HIS A 92 12.41 -2.94 -12.52
N LEU A 93 12.53 -3.27 -11.23
CA LEU A 93 13.79 -3.11 -10.47
C LEU A 93 14.98 -3.93 -11.00
N ASP A 94 14.80 -4.77 -12.02
CA ASP A 94 15.90 -5.51 -12.68
C ASP A 94 16.76 -4.61 -13.57
N ASP A 95 16.20 -3.49 -14.05
CA ASP A 95 16.95 -2.55 -14.89
C ASP A 95 17.89 -1.73 -14.01
N ARG A 96 19.01 -2.33 -13.62
CA ARG A 96 20.06 -1.71 -12.80
C ARG A 96 20.77 -0.54 -13.50
N THR A 97 20.47 -0.32 -14.77
CA THR A 97 20.90 0.85 -15.54
C THR A 97 19.94 2.04 -15.42
N ASN A 98 18.75 1.85 -14.83
CA ASN A 98 17.69 2.85 -14.80
C ASN A 98 17.29 3.24 -13.36
N LEU A 99 17.70 4.43 -12.95
CA LEU A 99 17.35 5.04 -11.65
C LEU A 99 15.86 5.40 -11.50
N THR A 100 15.08 5.36 -12.58
CA THR A 100 13.67 5.77 -12.56
C THR A 100 12.84 4.92 -11.59
N TRP A 101 13.09 3.60 -11.51
CA TRP A 101 12.29 2.69 -10.69
C TRP A 101 12.56 2.84 -9.18
N PRO A 102 13.81 2.89 -8.70
CA PRO A 102 14.09 3.21 -7.30
C PRO A 102 13.56 4.59 -6.88
N VAL A 103 13.66 5.60 -7.76
CA VAL A 103 13.13 6.94 -7.49
C VAL A 103 11.61 6.93 -7.40
N LEU A 104 10.91 6.19 -8.27
CA LEU A 104 9.45 6.02 -8.19
C LEU A 104 9.02 5.43 -6.83
N LEU A 105 9.75 4.45 -6.30
CA LEU A 105 9.47 3.89 -4.97
C LEU A 105 9.64 4.93 -3.85
N ILE A 106 10.66 5.78 -3.95
CA ILE A 106 10.85 6.89 -3.00
C ILE A 106 9.69 7.88 -3.10
N VAL A 107 9.24 8.23 -4.30
CA VAL A 107 8.08 9.12 -4.49
C VAL A 107 6.81 8.50 -3.90
N LEU A 108 6.56 7.20 -4.11
CA LEU A 108 5.43 6.47 -3.51
C LEU A 108 5.44 6.49 -1.98
N THR A 109 6.62 6.62 -1.37
CA THR A 109 6.78 6.77 0.07
C THR A 109 6.04 7.99 0.59
N PHE A 110 6.23 9.14 -0.08
CA PHE A 110 5.59 10.40 0.29
C PHE A 110 4.09 10.43 -0.03
N LEU A 111 3.64 9.57 -0.96
CA LEU A 111 2.23 9.46 -1.34
C LEU A 111 1.42 8.56 -0.39
N GLY A 112 2.07 7.93 0.60
CA GLY A 112 1.43 7.18 1.67
C GLY A 112 1.85 5.72 1.81
N GLY A 113 2.77 5.24 0.95
CA GLY A 113 3.33 3.89 1.02
C GLY A 113 4.71 3.87 1.69
N PHE A 114 4.78 4.22 2.97
CA PHE A 114 6.04 4.46 3.69
C PHE A 114 7.04 3.28 3.60
N LEU A 115 6.54 2.05 3.57
CA LEU A 115 7.39 0.86 3.49
C LEU A 115 8.16 0.75 2.16
N TYR A 116 7.71 1.41 1.08
CA TYR A 116 8.39 1.40 -0.21
C TYR A 116 9.71 2.19 -0.23
N LEU A 117 10.01 2.95 0.83
CA LEU A 117 11.31 3.60 0.97
C LEU A 117 12.47 2.61 1.00
N ILE A 118 12.28 1.46 1.66
CA ILE A 118 13.31 0.44 1.86
C ILE A 118 13.81 -0.10 0.51
N PRO A 119 12.96 -0.62 -0.40
CA PRO A 119 13.40 -1.10 -1.70
C PRO A 119 13.87 0.06 -2.60
N GLY A 120 13.34 1.27 -2.42
CA GLY A 120 13.80 2.47 -3.14
C GLY A 120 15.24 2.85 -2.81
N ILE A 121 15.59 2.98 -1.53
CA ILE A 121 16.97 3.31 -1.11
C ILE A 121 17.93 2.20 -1.51
N TRP A 122 17.56 0.93 -1.33
CA TRP A 122 18.40 -0.20 -1.73
C TRP A 122 18.68 -0.19 -3.24
N GLY A 123 17.66 0.04 -4.06
CA GLY A 123 17.82 0.15 -5.52
C GLY A 123 18.83 1.23 -5.92
N ILE A 124 18.85 2.38 -5.22
CA ILE A 124 19.85 3.43 -5.45
C ILE A 124 21.26 2.99 -5.04
N ILE A 125 21.41 2.38 -3.86
CA ILE A 125 22.72 1.93 -3.37
C ILE A 125 23.36 0.96 -4.37
N THR A 126 22.59 0.00 -4.86
CA THR A 126 23.09 -0.98 -5.83
C THR A 126 23.40 -0.39 -7.19
N TYR A 127 22.62 0.60 -7.66
CA TYR A 127 22.94 1.36 -8.87
C TYR A 127 24.33 2.01 -8.78
N TYR A 128 24.71 2.59 -7.64
CA TYR A 128 26.02 3.21 -7.46
C TYR A 128 27.17 2.22 -7.19
N GLN A 129 26.86 0.98 -6.82
CA GLN A 129 27.85 -0.06 -6.54
C GLN A 129 28.28 -0.83 -7.80
N GLU A 130 27.51 -0.77 -8.88
CA GLU A 130 27.91 -1.40 -10.14
C GLU A 130 29.00 -0.56 -10.83
N PRO A 131 30.18 -1.15 -11.10
CA PRO A 131 31.19 -0.45 -11.87
C PRO A 131 30.60 -0.16 -13.25
N ARG A 132 30.48 1.13 -13.58
CA ARG A 132 30.08 1.57 -14.91
C ARG A 132 31.07 0.95 -15.89
N GLN A 133 30.67 -0.12 -16.58
CA GLN A 133 31.36 -0.60 -17.76
C GLN A 133 31.09 0.43 -18.85
N ASN A 134 31.82 1.55 -18.78
CA ASN A 134 31.95 2.50 -19.86
C ASN A 134 32.94 1.93 -20.90
#